data_AF-A0A853IUQ8-F1
#
_entry.id   AF-A0A853IUQ8-F1
#
_cell.length_a   1.000
_cell.length_b   1.000
_cell.length_c   1.000
_cell.angle_alpha   90.00
_cell.angle_beta   90.00
_cell.angle_gamma   90.00
#
_symmetry.space_group_name_H-M   'P 1'
#
loop_
_entity.id
_entity.type
_entity.pdbx_description
1 polymer ?
#
loop_
_entity_poly.entity_id
_entity_poly.type
_entity_poly.pdbx_seq_one_letter_code
_entity_poly.pdbx_strand_id
1 'polypeptide(L)'
;MQNFAELHLKPETLARYGLPDIPYPIPAADLKSALLDNGDLPLAAMLLGLQQRSRDGEAEWQQLEPAMDRLAELLAPDDARDVISAAGDHWWLEVGPVDLGGQLVTIQRGDALIAAITARDDGRLRVAVFHPLDAKSAEYLIGLGQVPHPEHGVCMRENNWEYALDCSAGNGNYYAADRGEAYLSYWEKGLGISWDGPMCPSGVSSWTSSPGPPPA
;
A
#
# COMPACT_ATOMS: atom_id res chain seq x y z
N MET A 1 21.77 3.30 4.51
CA MET A 1 20.88 4.48 4.46
C MET A 1 20.97 5.08 3.07
N GLN A 2 19.89 5.09 2.32
CA GLN A 2 19.79 5.96 1.14
C GLN A 2 19.76 7.40 1.62
N ASN A 3 20.54 8.28 0.99
CA ASN A 3 20.56 9.69 1.33
C ASN A 3 19.41 10.38 0.58
N PHE A 4 18.47 10.98 1.31
CA PHE A 4 17.36 11.73 0.73
C PHE A 4 17.66 13.23 0.78
N ALA A 5 17.28 13.93 -0.29
CA ALA A 5 17.28 15.38 -0.37
C ALA A 5 15.84 15.89 -0.35
N GLU A 6 15.61 17.03 0.27
CA GLU A 6 14.29 17.68 0.31
C GLU A 6 14.12 18.59 -0.91
N LEU A 7 13.15 18.28 -1.75
CA LEU A 7 12.74 19.08 -2.89
C LEU A 7 11.57 19.98 -2.46
N HIS A 8 11.80 21.29 -2.49
CA HIS A 8 10.75 22.30 -2.32
C HIS A 8 10.35 22.86 -3.68
N LEU A 9 9.07 22.72 -4.01
CA LEU A 9 8.52 23.17 -5.29
C LEU A 9 8.04 24.61 -5.18
N LYS A 10 8.15 25.35 -6.29
CA LYS A 10 7.58 26.71 -6.37
C LYS A 10 6.05 26.64 -6.41
N PRO A 11 5.33 27.66 -5.90
CA PRO A 11 3.87 27.70 -5.92
C PRO A 11 3.25 27.49 -7.30
N GLU A 12 3.86 28.02 -8.36
CA GLU A 12 3.40 27.84 -9.75
C GLU A 12 3.48 26.37 -10.20
N THR A 13 4.53 25.67 -9.77
CA THR A 13 4.73 24.25 -10.06
C THR A 13 3.73 23.40 -9.29
N LEU A 14 3.55 23.68 -7.99
CA LEU A 14 2.56 23.02 -7.16
C LEU A 14 1.15 23.15 -7.77
N ALA A 15 0.77 24.37 -8.16
CA ALA A 15 -0.52 24.63 -8.82
C ALA A 15 -0.66 23.89 -10.16
N ARG A 16 0.39 23.88 -10.99
CA ARG A 16 0.39 23.17 -12.28
C ARG A 16 0.13 21.67 -12.13
N TYR A 17 0.71 21.05 -11.10
CA TYR A 17 0.61 19.61 -10.88
C TYR A 17 -0.49 19.22 -9.87
N GLY A 18 -1.16 20.18 -9.22
CA GLY A 18 -2.15 19.91 -8.17
C GLY A 18 -1.54 19.33 -6.89
N LEU A 19 -0.25 19.61 -6.64
CA LEU A 19 0.50 19.04 -5.52
C LEU A 19 0.38 19.93 -4.26
N PRO A 20 0.29 19.35 -3.06
CA PRO A 20 0.31 20.12 -1.82
C PRO A 20 1.70 20.74 -1.54
N ASP A 21 1.71 21.86 -0.82
CA ASP A 21 2.93 22.56 -0.41
C ASP A 21 3.60 21.88 0.78
N ILE A 22 4.33 20.80 0.48
CA ILE A 22 5.11 20.03 1.44
C ILE A 22 6.53 19.79 0.90
N PRO A 23 7.50 19.47 1.76
CA PRO A 23 8.81 19.01 1.32
C PRO A 23 8.73 17.59 0.73
N TYR A 24 9.23 17.41 -0.50
CA TYR A 24 9.24 16.11 -1.17
C TYR A 24 10.62 15.45 -1.03
N PRO A 25 10.75 14.35 -0.26
CA PRO A 25 12.01 13.64 -0.16
C PRO A 25 12.26 12.91 -1.49
N ILE A 26 13.45 13.02 -2.03
CA ILE A 26 13.89 12.24 -3.20
C ILE A 26 15.29 11.67 -2.96
N PRO A 27 15.62 10.49 -3.50
CA PRO A 27 16.99 9.99 -3.42
C PRO A 27 17.97 11.00 -4.02
N ALA A 28 19.06 11.29 -3.32
CA ALA A 28 20.03 12.31 -3.73
C ALA A 28 20.67 12.02 -5.10
N ALA A 29 20.69 10.75 -5.53
CA ALA A 29 21.11 10.35 -6.87
C ALA A 29 20.14 10.85 -7.95
N ASP A 30 18.83 10.77 -7.68
CA ASP A 30 17.78 11.14 -8.62
C ASP A 30 17.60 12.66 -8.71
N LEU A 31 17.92 13.41 -7.64
CA LEU A 31 17.94 14.87 -7.67
C LEU A 31 18.93 15.39 -8.73
N LYS A 32 20.12 14.78 -8.85
CA LYS A 32 21.11 15.20 -9.86
C LYS A 32 20.62 14.93 -11.27
N SER A 33 19.96 13.79 -11.51
CA SER A 33 19.39 13.44 -12.82
C SER A 33 18.23 14.37 -13.18
N ALA A 34 17.33 14.65 -12.24
CA ALA A 34 16.20 15.56 -12.44
C ALA A 34 16.62 17.00 -12.79
N LEU A 35 17.75 17.47 -12.24
CA LEU A 35 18.32 18.77 -12.58
C LEU A 35 18.92 18.82 -14.01
N LEU A 36 19.23 17.67 -14.60
CA LEU A 36 19.80 17.54 -15.94
C LEU A 36 18.73 17.30 -17.02
N ASP A 37 17.61 16.65 -16.68
CA ASP A 37 16.52 16.32 -17.61
C ASP A 37 15.49 17.44 -17.81
N ASN A 38 15.93 18.55 -18.39
CA ASN A 38 15.09 19.63 -18.97
C ASN A 38 13.95 20.22 -18.10
N GLY A 39 13.91 19.94 -16.79
CA GLY A 39 12.95 20.54 -15.86
C GLY A 39 11.64 19.77 -15.66
N ASP A 40 11.55 18.53 -16.11
CA ASP A 40 10.43 17.66 -15.74
C ASP A 40 10.59 17.16 -14.29
N LEU A 41 9.47 17.05 -13.57
CA LEU A 41 9.52 16.60 -12.17
C LEU A 41 9.78 15.09 -12.11
N PRO A 42 10.66 14.63 -11.19
CA PRO A 42 10.92 13.21 -11.00
C PRO A 42 9.80 12.57 -10.16
N LEU A 43 8.58 12.50 -10.71
CA LEU A 43 7.36 12.11 -10.01
C LEU A 43 7.49 10.75 -9.31
N ALA A 44 8.10 9.75 -9.96
CA ALA A 44 8.31 8.42 -9.39
C ALA A 44 9.25 8.44 -8.19
N ALA A 45 10.32 9.25 -8.25
CA ALA A 45 11.25 9.40 -7.13
C ALA A 45 10.62 10.15 -5.96
N MET A 46 9.79 11.15 -6.24
CA MET A 46 9.01 11.88 -5.24
C MET A 46 8.01 10.96 -4.54
N LEU A 47 7.29 10.13 -5.30
CA LEU A 47 6.36 9.15 -4.74
C LEU A 47 7.12 8.15 -3.87
N LEU A 48 8.18 7.55 -4.40
CA LEU A 48 9.03 6.62 -3.66
C LEU A 48 9.53 7.21 -2.35
N GLY A 49 10.00 8.46 -2.35
CA GLY A 49 10.46 9.10 -1.12
C GLY A 49 9.35 9.32 -0.11
N LEU A 50 8.14 9.72 -0.54
CA LEU A 50 7.00 9.84 0.35
C LEU A 50 6.59 8.49 0.92
N GLN A 51 6.60 7.43 0.12
CA GLN A 51 6.34 6.05 0.57
C GLN A 51 7.38 5.59 1.60
N GLN A 52 8.65 5.96 1.42
CA GLN A 52 9.70 5.66 2.40
C GLN A 52 9.55 6.47 3.68
N ARG A 53 9.16 7.76 3.58
CA ARG A 53 8.89 8.61 4.74
C ARG A 53 7.69 8.12 5.53
N SER A 54 6.62 7.67 4.86
CA SER A 54 5.42 7.15 5.50
C SER A 54 5.62 5.76 6.12
N ARG A 55 6.73 5.06 5.85
CA ARG A 55 7.01 3.73 6.39
C ARG A 55 7.08 3.68 7.92
N ASP A 56 7.69 4.70 8.52
CA ASP A 56 7.94 4.77 9.97
C ASP A 56 6.62 4.95 10.72
N GLY A 57 6.47 4.26 11.85
CA GLY A 57 5.25 4.28 12.65
C GLY A 57 4.93 5.64 13.28
N GLU A 58 5.95 6.46 13.57
CA GLU A 58 5.80 7.82 14.10
C GLU A 58 5.46 8.85 13.01
N ALA A 59 5.47 8.45 11.74
CA ALA A 59 5.15 9.36 10.65
C ALA A 59 3.66 9.77 10.68
N GLU A 60 3.39 11.06 10.48
CA GLU A 60 2.05 11.59 10.22
C GLU A 60 1.60 11.25 8.79
N TRP A 61 1.55 9.95 8.47
CA TRP A 61 1.40 9.41 7.12
C TRP A 61 0.13 9.87 6.42
N GLN A 62 -0.96 10.10 7.16
CA GLN A 62 -2.23 10.62 6.64
C GLN A 62 -2.09 12.03 6.02
N GLN A 63 -1.17 12.85 6.52
CA GLN A 63 -0.90 14.17 5.93
C GLN A 63 -0.17 14.06 4.59
N LEU A 64 0.48 12.93 4.32
CA LEU A 64 1.20 12.66 3.07
C LEU A 64 0.30 12.03 2.00
N GLU A 65 -0.86 11.47 2.37
CA GLU A 65 -1.76 10.79 1.43
C GLU A 65 -2.17 11.66 0.24
N PRO A 66 -2.61 12.92 0.40
CA PRO A 66 -3.01 13.74 -0.74
C PRO A 66 -1.88 13.94 -1.75
N ALA A 67 -0.63 13.98 -1.28
CA ALA A 67 0.53 14.08 -2.15
C ALA A 67 0.83 12.76 -2.86
N MET A 68 0.75 11.63 -2.14
CA MET A 68 0.97 10.29 -2.71
C MET A 68 -0.09 9.92 -3.74
N ASP A 69 -1.37 10.16 -3.43
CA ASP A 69 -2.49 9.96 -4.36
C ASP A 69 -2.27 10.76 -5.65
N ARG A 70 -1.96 12.06 -5.50
CA ARG A 70 -1.77 12.92 -6.66
C ARG A 70 -0.58 12.50 -7.51
N LEU A 71 0.53 12.11 -6.89
CA LEU A 71 1.69 11.61 -7.63
C LEU A 71 1.40 10.28 -8.33
N ALA A 72 0.63 9.39 -7.71
CA ALA A 72 0.21 8.14 -8.34
C ALA A 72 -0.65 8.40 -9.58
N GLU A 73 -1.65 9.29 -9.48
CA GLU A 73 -2.50 9.69 -10.61
C GLU A 73 -1.70 10.33 -11.76
N LEU A 74 -0.70 11.16 -11.44
CA LEU A 74 0.18 11.77 -12.44
C LEU A 74 1.09 10.75 -13.14
N LEU A 75 1.46 9.67 -12.46
CA LEU A 75 2.30 8.59 -13.00
C LEU A 75 1.48 7.58 -13.82
N ALA A 76 0.29 7.26 -13.34
CA ALA A 76 -0.63 6.33 -13.96
C ALA A 76 -2.05 6.91 -13.81
N PRO A 77 -2.62 7.49 -14.89
CA PRO A 77 -3.98 8.01 -14.87
C PRO A 77 -5.00 6.93 -14.50
N ASP A 78 -6.16 7.37 -14.02
CA ASP A 78 -7.25 6.49 -13.61
C ASP A 78 -7.56 5.42 -14.66
N ASP A 79 -7.66 4.19 -14.17
CA ASP A 79 -8.05 3.04 -14.95
C ASP A 79 -9.51 2.70 -14.64
N ALA A 80 -10.38 2.77 -15.66
CA ALA A 80 -11.80 2.50 -15.50
C ALA A 80 -12.13 1.00 -15.28
N ARG A 81 -11.12 0.11 -15.31
CA ARG A 81 -11.33 -1.32 -15.08
C ARG A 81 -11.47 -1.60 -13.59
N ASP A 82 -12.53 -2.30 -13.23
CA ASP A 82 -12.74 -2.79 -11.85
C ASP A 82 -11.68 -3.79 -11.40
N VAL A 83 -11.01 -4.44 -12.36
CA VAL A 83 -9.98 -5.44 -12.11
C VAL A 83 -8.80 -5.23 -13.05
N ILE A 84 -7.61 -5.10 -12.48
CA ILE A 84 -6.34 -4.97 -13.22
C ILE A 84 -5.30 -5.96 -12.71
N SER A 85 -4.35 -6.30 -13.56
CA SER A 85 -3.16 -7.07 -13.15
C SER A 85 -1.99 -6.13 -12.89
N ALA A 86 -1.40 -6.23 -11.70
CA ALA A 86 -0.15 -5.57 -11.35
C ALA A 86 0.96 -6.62 -11.29
N ALA A 87 2.07 -6.38 -11.98
CA ALA A 87 3.15 -7.34 -12.06
C ALA A 87 4.52 -6.66 -12.17
N GLY A 88 5.54 -7.35 -11.68
CA GLY A 88 6.93 -7.09 -12.00
C GLY A 88 7.64 -8.37 -12.43
N ASP A 89 8.96 -8.35 -12.50
CA ASP A 89 9.75 -9.47 -13.03
C ASP A 89 9.52 -10.80 -12.28
N HIS A 90 9.21 -10.72 -10.98
CA HIS A 90 9.14 -11.87 -10.08
C HIS A 90 7.88 -11.89 -9.20
N TRP A 91 6.90 -11.04 -9.49
CA TRP A 91 5.66 -10.98 -8.71
C TRP A 91 4.48 -10.58 -9.58
N TRP A 92 3.29 -10.99 -9.17
CA TRP A 92 2.02 -10.66 -9.83
C TRP A 92 0.89 -10.64 -8.80
N LEU A 93 -0.03 -9.69 -8.92
CA LEU A 93 -1.23 -9.57 -8.11
C LEU A 93 -2.39 -9.16 -9.01
N GLU A 94 -3.60 -9.58 -8.64
CA GLU A 94 -4.81 -8.97 -9.17
C GLU A 94 -5.26 -7.85 -8.23
N VAL A 95 -5.47 -6.65 -8.75
CA VAL A 95 -6.03 -5.52 -8.01
C VAL A 95 -7.49 -5.40 -8.39
N GLY A 96 -8.39 -5.38 -7.41
CA GLY A 96 -9.83 -5.31 -7.62
C GLY A 96 -10.63 -5.56 -6.34
N PRO A 97 -11.97 -5.58 -6.41
CA PRO A 97 -12.83 -5.73 -5.25
C PRO A 97 -12.65 -7.09 -4.57
N VAL A 98 -12.62 -7.07 -3.23
CA VAL A 98 -12.51 -8.25 -2.35
C VAL A 98 -13.69 -8.35 -1.41
N ASP A 99 -14.04 -9.57 -1.00
CA ASP A 99 -15.07 -9.80 0.01
C ASP A 99 -14.49 -9.64 1.42
N LEU A 100 -14.94 -8.62 2.15
CA LEU A 100 -14.52 -8.34 3.53
C LEU A 100 -15.27 -9.19 4.57
N GLY A 101 -16.36 -9.86 4.19
CA GLY A 101 -17.12 -10.76 5.06
C GLY A 101 -16.58 -12.18 5.12
N GLY A 102 -15.69 -12.54 4.18
CA GLY A 102 -15.07 -13.85 4.09
C GLY A 102 -13.71 -13.93 4.80
N GLN A 103 -12.99 -15.01 4.54
CA GLN A 103 -11.62 -15.17 5.03
C GLN A 103 -10.68 -14.19 4.30
N LEU A 104 -9.91 -13.39 5.04
CA LEU A 104 -8.98 -12.42 4.45
C LEU A 104 -7.72 -12.21 5.28
N VAL A 105 -6.66 -11.77 4.61
CA VAL A 105 -5.48 -11.17 5.23
C VAL A 105 -5.54 -9.67 4.96
N THR A 106 -5.27 -8.84 5.95
CA THR A 106 -5.25 -7.38 5.81
C THR A 106 -3.85 -6.83 6.03
N ILE A 107 -3.56 -5.69 5.40
CA ILE A 107 -2.52 -4.77 5.83
C ILE A 107 -3.21 -3.68 6.63
N GLN A 108 -2.83 -3.54 7.90
CA GLN A 108 -3.41 -2.58 8.82
C GLN A 108 -2.33 -1.67 9.40
N ARG A 109 -2.74 -0.48 9.82
CA ARG A 109 -1.90 0.46 10.56
C ARG A 109 -2.75 1.20 11.57
N GLY A 110 -2.53 0.92 12.86
CA GLY A 110 -3.48 1.35 13.91
C GLY A 110 -4.90 0.90 13.56
N ASP A 111 -5.83 1.85 13.53
CA ASP A 111 -7.23 1.66 13.15
C ASP A 111 -7.53 1.93 11.66
N ALA A 112 -6.51 1.95 10.79
CA ALA A 112 -6.67 2.13 9.35
C ALA A 112 -6.45 0.81 8.57
N LEU A 113 -7.31 0.55 7.59
CA LEU A 113 -7.26 -0.64 6.74
C LEU A 113 -6.59 -0.21 5.46
N ILE A 114 -5.31 -0.51 5.30
CA ILE A 114 -4.54 -0.06 4.14
C ILE A 114 -4.91 -0.90 2.91
N ALA A 115 -4.94 -2.23 3.09
CA ALA A 115 -5.32 -3.16 2.03
C ALA A 115 -5.97 -4.43 2.60
N ALA A 116 -6.79 -5.08 1.78
CA ALA A 116 -7.38 -6.38 2.05
C ALA A 116 -7.03 -7.36 0.93
N ILE A 117 -6.69 -8.59 1.31
CA ILE A 117 -6.12 -9.64 0.46
C ILE A 117 -6.96 -10.90 0.61
N THR A 118 -7.42 -11.44 -0.51
CA THR A 118 -8.15 -12.72 -0.56
C THR A 118 -7.50 -13.68 -1.53
N ALA A 119 -7.73 -14.99 -1.30
CA ALA A 119 -7.38 -16.02 -2.26
C ALA A 119 -8.18 -15.88 -3.56
N ARG A 120 -7.57 -16.26 -4.66
CA ARG A 120 -8.23 -16.61 -5.92
C ARG A 120 -8.31 -18.13 -6.06
N ASP A 121 -9.13 -18.59 -6.99
CA ASP A 121 -9.30 -20.02 -7.30
C ASP A 121 -8.00 -20.71 -7.76
N ASP A 122 -7.05 -19.93 -8.28
CA ASP A 122 -5.73 -20.39 -8.74
C ASP A 122 -4.64 -20.34 -7.64
N GLY A 123 -5.01 -20.01 -6.39
CA GLY A 123 -4.07 -19.86 -5.28
C GLY A 123 -3.23 -18.58 -5.31
N ARG A 124 -3.44 -17.70 -6.31
CA ARG A 124 -2.88 -16.35 -6.34
C ARG A 124 -3.73 -15.40 -5.48
N LEU A 125 -3.30 -14.16 -5.39
CA LEU A 125 -3.93 -13.16 -4.53
C LEU A 125 -4.71 -12.13 -5.35
N ARG A 126 -5.88 -11.75 -4.82
CA ARG A 126 -6.57 -10.51 -5.17
C ARG A 126 -6.43 -9.53 -4.01
N VAL A 127 -6.21 -8.26 -4.34
CA VAL A 127 -6.01 -7.18 -3.36
C VAL A 127 -6.92 -5.99 -3.67
N ALA A 128 -7.58 -5.46 -2.64
CA ALA A 128 -8.16 -4.12 -2.65
C ALA A 128 -7.31 -3.20 -1.78
N VAL A 129 -7.00 -2.01 -2.28
CA VAL A 129 -6.23 -0.97 -1.56
C VAL A 129 -7.17 0.19 -1.25
N PHE A 130 -7.16 0.67 -0.01
CA PHE A 130 -8.05 1.74 0.46
C PHE A 130 -7.32 3.04 0.77
N HIS A 131 -6.00 2.98 0.92
CA HIS A 131 -5.12 4.11 1.20
C HIS A 131 -3.83 3.98 0.36
N PRO A 132 -3.16 5.08 -0.02
CA PRO A 132 -1.84 5.03 -0.65
C PRO A 132 -0.88 4.14 0.11
N LEU A 133 -0.21 3.24 -0.61
CA LEU A 133 0.71 2.30 0.00
C LEU A 133 1.99 3.02 0.42
N ASP A 134 2.29 3.00 1.72
CA ASP A 134 3.64 3.24 2.21
C ASP A 134 4.61 2.15 1.72
N ALA A 135 5.91 2.36 1.89
CA ALA A 135 6.93 1.44 1.39
C ALA A 135 6.81 0.02 1.98
N LYS A 136 6.44 -0.11 3.26
CA LYS A 136 6.28 -1.41 3.92
C LYS A 136 5.02 -2.13 3.44
N SER A 137 3.93 -1.40 3.29
CA SER A 137 2.67 -1.91 2.73
C SER A 137 2.87 -2.41 1.29
N ALA A 138 3.58 -1.65 0.45
CA ALA A 138 3.95 -2.07 -0.90
C ALA A 138 4.87 -3.30 -0.90
N GLU A 139 5.87 -3.35 -0.01
CA GLU A 139 6.75 -4.51 0.16
C GLU A 139 6.00 -5.77 0.57
N TYR A 140 5.00 -5.68 1.45
CA TYR A 140 4.13 -6.82 1.77
C TYR A 140 3.43 -7.34 0.53
N LEU A 141 2.78 -6.47 -0.26
CA LEU A 141 2.07 -6.90 -1.46
C LEU A 141 3.02 -7.55 -2.48
N ILE A 142 4.16 -6.92 -2.77
CA ILE A 142 5.17 -7.45 -3.69
C ILE A 142 5.70 -8.80 -3.19
N GLY A 143 6.03 -8.89 -1.89
CA GLY A 143 6.57 -10.10 -1.26
C GLY A 143 5.56 -11.24 -1.24
N LEU A 144 4.29 -10.96 -0.99
CA LEU A 144 3.21 -11.95 -1.02
C LEU A 144 2.83 -12.36 -2.44
N GLY A 145 3.01 -11.48 -3.42
CA GLY A 145 2.71 -11.69 -4.84
C GLY A 145 3.78 -12.47 -5.62
N GLN A 146 4.83 -12.98 -4.98
CA GLN A 146 5.93 -13.71 -5.63
C GLN A 146 5.43 -14.79 -6.60
N VAL A 147 6.03 -14.89 -7.78
CA VAL A 147 5.72 -15.97 -8.73
C VAL A 147 6.13 -17.32 -8.10
N PRO A 148 5.25 -18.34 -8.06
CA PRO A 148 5.56 -19.59 -7.37
C PRO A 148 6.59 -20.40 -8.15
N HIS A 149 7.50 -21.06 -7.44
CA HIS A 149 8.34 -22.08 -8.03
C HIS A 149 7.46 -23.25 -8.49
N PRO A 150 7.64 -23.80 -9.71
CA PRO A 150 6.77 -24.85 -10.25
C PRO A 150 6.69 -26.11 -9.37
N GLU A 151 7.73 -26.41 -8.59
CA GLU A 151 7.79 -27.61 -7.74
C GLU A 151 7.69 -27.31 -6.23
N HIS A 152 7.97 -26.08 -5.81
CA HIS A 152 8.15 -25.75 -4.38
C HIS A 152 7.22 -24.64 -3.89
N GLY A 153 6.34 -24.14 -4.77
CA GLY A 153 5.41 -23.06 -4.50
C GLY A 153 6.13 -21.77 -4.07
N VAL A 154 5.63 -21.09 -3.05
CA VAL A 154 6.17 -19.80 -2.58
C VAL A 154 6.74 -19.98 -1.17
N CYS A 155 8.05 -19.79 -1.00
CA CYS A 155 8.70 -19.90 0.32
C CYS A 155 8.35 -21.21 1.08
N MET A 156 8.34 -22.36 0.38
CA MET A 156 7.94 -23.68 0.92
C MET A 156 6.45 -23.82 1.29
N ARG A 157 5.58 -22.94 0.78
CA ARG A 157 4.12 -23.06 0.85
C ARG A 157 3.55 -23.42 -0.50
N GLU A 158 2.40 -24.09 -0.50
CA GLU A 158 1.75 -24.58 -1.71
C GLU A 158 1.45 -23.45 -2.72
N ASN A 159 0.97 -22.31 -2.23
CA ASN A 159 0.60 -21.16 -3.05
C ASN A 159 0.76 -19.84 -2.28
N ASN A 160 0.41 -18.72 -2.92
CA ASN A 160 0.56 -17.39 -2.34
C ASN A 160 -0.41 -17.14 -1.18
N TRP A 161 -1.59 -17.76 -1.19
CA TRP A 161 -2.54 -17.65 -0.09
C TRP A 161 -2.03 -18.31 1.19
N GLU A 162 -1.55 -19.54 1.10
CA GLU A 162 -0.93 -20.24 2.24
C GLU A 162 0.31 -19.51 2.78
N TYR A 163 1.06 -18.85 1.88
CA TYR A 163 2.16 -17.99 2.27
C TYR A 163 1.71 -16.69 2.97
N ALA A 164 0.61 -16.08 2.53
CA ALA A 164 0.03 -14.91 3.19
C ALA A 164 -0.50 -15.25 4.59
N LEU A 165 -1.16 -16.40 4.76
CA LEU A 165 -1.58 -16.89 6.07
C LEU A 165 -0.39 -17.08 7.01
N ASP A 166 0.69 -17.70 6.54
CA ASP A 166 1.89 -17.89 7.35
C ASP A 166 2.55 -16.56 7.76
N CYS A 167 2.69 -15.65 6.80
CA CYS A 167 3.26 -14.32 7.03
C CYS A 167 2.43 -13.49 8.01
N SER A 168 1.10 -13.63 7.99
CA SER A 168 0.20 -12.95 8.93
C SER A 168 0.32 -13.47 10.36
N ALA A 169 0.70 -14.75 10.56
CA ALA A 169 0.91 -15.36 11.86
C ALA A 169 2.28 -15.02 12.49
N GLY A 170 3.17 -14.33 11.76
CA GLY A 170 4.50 -14.00 12.24
C GLY A 170 4.50 -12.98 13.39
N ASN A 171 5.30 -13.22 14.43
CA ASN A 171 5.47 -12.30 15.57
C ASN A 171 5.93 -10.89 15.15
N GLY A 172 6.55 -10.75 13.98
CA GLY A 172 6.93 -9.45 13.43
C GLY A 172 5.76 -8.48 13.27
N ASN A 173 4.54 -8.99 13.05
CA ASN A 173 3.33 -8.16 12.92
C ASN A 173 2.94 -7.53 14.26
N TYR A 174 3.11 -8.24 15.37
CA TYR A 174 2.86 -7.70 16.71
C TYR A 174 3.81 -6.52 17.02
N TYR A 175 5.11 -6.67 16.75
CA TYR A 175 6.09 -5.59 16.94
C TYR A 175 5.94 -4.44 15.96
N ALA A 176 5.38 -4.69 14.78
CA ALA A 176 5.05 -3.65 13.82
C ALA A 176 3.86 -2.81 14.32
N ALA A 177 2.79 -3.49 14.78
CA ALA A 177 1.61 -2.84 15.35
C ALA A 177 1.96 -1.99 16.58
N ASP A 178 2.77 -2.54 17.51
CA ASP A 178 3.24 -1.82 18.71
C ASP A 178 4.02 -0.55 18.37
N ARG A 179 4.77 -0.57 17.25
CA ARG A 179 5.52 0.59 16.76
C ARG A 179 4.71 1.51 15.86
N GLY A 180 3.42 1.25 15.64
CA GLY A 180 2.56 2.05 14.75
C GLY A 180 2.86 1.89 13.25
N GLU A 181 3.66 0.91 12.86
CA GLU A 181 3.97 0.59 11.46
C GLU A 181 2.85 -0.24 10.82
N ALA A 182 2.83 -0.34 9.49
CA ALA A 182 1.95 -1.29 8.79
C ALA A 182 2.28 -2.75 9.19
N TYR A 183 1.25 -3.58 9.34
CA TYR A 183 1.37 -4.99 9.75
C TYR A 183 0.32 -5.88 9.06
N LEU A 184 0.61 -7.18 8.96
CA LEU A 184 -0.36 -8.17 8.46
C LEU A 184 -1.25 -8.68 9.59
N SER A 185 -2.54 -8.88 9.31
CA SER A 185 -3.49 -9.48 10.23
C SER A 185 -4.43 -10.44 9.50
N TYR A 186 -4.76 -11.57 10.14
CA TYR A 186 -5.61 -12.60 9.56
C TYR A 186 -7.00 -12.60 10.20
N TRP A 187 -8.02 -12.65 9.34
CA TRP A 187 -9.43 -12.62 9.69
C TRP A 187 -10.11 -13.86 9.11
N GLU A 188 -10.31 -14.88 9.95
CA GLU A 188 -10.93 -16.15 9.53
C GLU A 188 -12.42 -16.01 9.16
N LYS A 189 -13.13 -15.12 9.88
CA LYS A 189 -14.59 -15.00 9.82
C LYS A 189 -15.05 -13.67 9.19
N GLY A 190 -14.17 -12.95 8.53
CA GLY A 190 -14.45 -11.59 8.04
C GLY A 190 -13.95 -10.49 8.97
N LEU A 191 -13.79 -9.31 8.40
CA LEU A 191 -13.27 -8.13 9.06
C LEU A 191 -14.21 -7.68 10.19
N GLY A 192 -13.66 -7.44 11.37
CA GLY A 192 -14.41 -7.00 12.56
C GLY A 192 -15.09 -8.13 13.35
N ILE A 193 -14.99 -9.38 12.89
CA ILE A 193 -15.49 -10.55 13.63
C ILE A 193 -14.30 -11.22 14.34
N SER A 194 -14.32 -11.16 15.68
CA SER A 194 -13.28 -11.82 16.48
C SER A 194 -13.38 -13.34 16.38
N TRP A 195 -12.27 -14.02 16.69
CA TRP A 195 -12.21 -15.47 16.71
C TRP A 195 -13.30 -16.09 17.61
N ASP A 196 -13.61 -15.44 18.74
CA ASP A 196 -14.63 -15.85 19.71
C ASP A 196 -16.09 -15.58 19.27
N GLY A 197 -16.30 -14.89 18.14
CA GLY A 197 -17.62 -14.64 17.56
C GLY A 197 -18.30 -13.31 17.86
N PRO A 198 -18.05 -12.56 18.96
CA PRO A 198 -18.60 -11.22 19.08
C PRO A 198 -17.84 -10.23 18.20
N MET A 199 -18.57 -9.26 17.66
CA MET A 199 -18.07 -8.11 16.91
C MET A 199 -17.09 -7.32 17.79
N CYS A 200 -15.91 -6.95 17.28
CA CYS A 200 -15.01 -6.07 18.02
C CYS A 200 -15.69 -4.71 18.27
N PRO A 201 -15.82 -4.24 19.53
CA PRO A 201 -16.63 -3.06 19.85
C PRO A 201 -16.13 -1.75 19.24
N SER A 202 -14.90 -1.70 18.71
CA SER A 202 -14.34 -0.56 17.98
C SER A 202 -14.56 -0.60 16.45
N GLY A 203 -15.12 -1.67 15.91
CA GLY A 203 -14.83 -2.07 14.52
C GLY A 203 -16.01 -2.18 13.59
N VAL A 204 -16.74 -1.08 13.31
CA VAL A 204 -17.44 -0.87 12.01
C VAL A 204 -17.65 0.63 11.76
N SER A 205 -18.01 1.41 12.79
CA SER A 205 -18.53 2.78 12.59
C SER A 205 -17.48 3.87 12.28
N SER A 206 -16.18 3.59 12.39
CA SER A 206 -15.10 4.54 12.07
C SER A 206 -14.32 4.19 10.80
N TRP A 207 -14.61 3.07 10.14
CA TRP A 207 -13.93 2.64 8.92
C TRP A 207 -14.70 3.22 7.73
N THR A 208 -14.66 4.55 7.58
CA THR A 208 -15.33 5.23 6.46
C THR A 208 -14.67 4.85 5.15
N SER A 209 -15.25 3.84 4.49
CA SER A 209 -15.23 3.67 3.05
C SER A 209 -16.06 4.79 2.45
N SER A 210 -15.44 5.82 1.88
CA SER A 210 -16.16 6.81 1.07
C SER A 210 -15.34 7.16 -0.17
N PRO A 211 -15.70 6.64 -1.36
CA PRO A 211 -15.39 7.36 -2.58
C PRO A 211 -16.15 8.69 -2.51
N GLY A 212 -15.42 9.79 -2.45
CA GLY A 212 -16.04 11.12 -2.43
C GLY A 212 -16.93 11.31 -3.66
N PRO A 213 -18.13 11.91 -3.51
CA PRO A 213 -18.88 12.35 -4.69
C PRO A 213 -18.15 13.54 -5.33
N PRO A 214 -18.27 13.72 -6.67
CA PRO A 214 -17.62 14.84 -7.34
C PRO A 214 -18.21 16.18 -6.85
N PRO A 215 -17.39 17.23 -6.74
CA PRO A 215 -17.86 18.53 -6.30
C PRO A 215 -18.80 19.17 -7.33
N ALA A 216 -19.86 19.82 -6.84
CA ALA A 216 -20.56 20.89 -7.53
C ALA A 216 -20.37 22.18 -6.73
#